data_AF-A0AA37MFP9-F1
#
_entry.id   AF-A0AA37MFP9-F1
#
_cell.length_a   1.000
_cell.length_b   1.000
_cell.length_c   1.000
_cell.angle_alpha   90.00
_cell.angle_beta   90.00
_cell.angle_gamma   90.00
#
_symmetry.space_group_name_H-M   'P 1'
#
loop_
_entity.id
_entity.type
_entity.pdbx_description
1 polymer ?
#
loop_
_entity_poly.entity_id
_entity_poly.type
_entity_poly.pdbx_seq_one_letter_code
_entity_poly.pdbx_strand_id
1 'polypeptide(L)' 'MLAVRRSSLTIATHMLEGAGMIRAKRGLIIVLDRAKLEAAAGETYGKAEAEYERLIGPYRSVAPA' A
#
# COMPACT_ATOMS: atom_id res chain seq x y z
N MET A 1 -8.22 8.21 -3.84
CA MET A 1 -7.55 9.05 -4.85
C MET A 1 -6.61 9.98 -4.09
N LEU A 2 -5.31 9.96 -4.36
CA LEU A 2 -4.32 10.83 -3.70
C LEU A 2 -4.35 12.18 -4.43
N ALA A 3 -4.51 13.30 -3.74
CA ALA A 3 -4.64 14.65 -4.32
C ALA A 3 -3.33 15.16 -4.97
N VAL A 4 -2.77 14.38 -5.89
CA VAL A 4 -1.46 14.57 -6.54
C VAL A 4 -1.59 14.44 -8.05
N ARG A 5 -0.59 14.93 -8.79
CA ARG A 5 -0.53 14.79 -10.25
C ARG A 5 -0.13 13.37 -10.64
N ARG A 6 -0.61 12.90 -11.79
CA ARG A 6 -0.24 11.58 -12.36
C ARG A 6 1.28 11.42 -12.54
N SER A 7 1.97 12.48 -12.96
CA SER A 7 3.42 12.47 -13.13
C SER A 7 4.16 12.17 -11.82
N SER A 8 3.72 12.74 -10.70
CA SER A 8 4.28 12.46 -9.38
C SER A 8 4.11 10.99 -9.00
N LEU A 9 2.97 10.39 -9.35
CA LEU A 9 2.70 8.99 -9.08
C LEU A 9 3.60 8.06 -9.93
N THR A 10 3.85 8.42 -11.19
CA THR A 10 4.78 7.68 -12.06
C THR A 10 6.20 7.68 -11.48
N ILE A 11 6.70 8.83 -11.03
CA ILE A 11 8.04 8.93 -10.41
C ILE A 11 8.12 8.07 -9.15
N ALA A 12 7.14 8.19 -8.25
CA ALA A 12 7.10 7.40 -7.02
C ALA A 12 7.06 5.89 -7.32
N THR A 13 6.28 5.47 -8.33
CA THR A 13 6.20 4.06 -8.74
C THR A 13 7.57 3.54 -9.19
N HIS A 14 8.28 4.32 -10.02
CA HIS A 14 9.63 3.94 -10.46
C HIS A 14 10.63 3.88 -9.30
N MET A 15 10.55 4.80 -8.32
CA MET A 15 11.40 4.77 -7.13
C MET A 15 11.16 3.53 -6.28
N LEU A 16 9.89 3.17 -6.03
CA LEU A 16 9.53 1.99 -5.24
C LEU A 16 9.90 0.68 -5.96
N GLU A 17 9.74 0.63 -7.27
CA GLU A 17 10.14 -0.52 -8.08
C GLU A 17 11.67 -0.67 -8.13
N GLY A 18 12.42 0.43 -8.31
CA GLY A 18 13.88 0.44 -8.25
C GLY A 18 14.45 0.04 -6.89
N ALA A 19 13.72 0.31 -5.80
CA ALA A 19 14.08 -0.14 -4.46
C ALA A 19 13.69 -1.61 -4.15
N GLY A 20 13.08 -2.31 -5.13
CA GLY A 20 12.66 -3.70 -5.02
C GLY A 20 11.44 -3.91 -4.11
N MET A 21 10.69 -2.86 -3.80
CA MET A 21 9.53 -2.94 -2.89
C MET A 21 8.27 -3.42 -3.61
N ILE A 22 8.14 -3.06 -4.89
CA ILE A 22 7.03 -3.43 -5.76
C ILE A 22 7.52 -3.87 -7.14
N ARG A 23 6.61 -4.47 -7.91
CA ARG A 23 6.70 -4.60 -9.36
C ARG A 23 5.46 -4.00 -9.99
N ALA A 24 5.63 -3.06 -10.91
CA ALA A 24 4.55 -2.40 -11.61
C ALA A 24 4.34 -3.03 -12.99
N LYS A 25 3.09 -3.35 -13.30
CA LYS A 25 2.60 -3.69 -14.64
C LYS A 25 1.46 -2.74 -14.99
N ARG A 26 1.07 -2.71 -16.27
CA ARG A 26 -0.05 -1.86 -16.71
C ARG A 26 -1.32 -2.22 -15.91
N GLY A 27 -1.77 -1.29 -15.07
CA GLY A 27 -2.96 -1.45 -14.23
C GLY A 27 -2.81 -2.40 -13.03
N LEU A 28 -1.59 -2.86 -12.73
CA LEU A 28 -1.35 -3.81 -11.64
C LEU A 28 -0.08 -3.46 -10.87
N ILE A 29 -0.19 -3.32 -9.55
CA ILE A 29 0.96 -3.19 -8.65
C ILE A 29 1.07 -4.48 -7.83
N ILE A 30 2.22 -5.13 -7.90
CA ILE A 30 2.53 -6.33 -7.13
C ILE A 30 3.46 -5.92 -5.99
N VAL A 31 3.06 -6.19 -4.75
CA VAL A 31 3.92 -5.98 -3.58
C VAL A 31 4.93 -7.12 -3.50
N LEU A 32 6.23 -6.77 -3.49
CA LEU A 32 7.31 -7.76 -3.36
C LEU A 32 7.80 -7.83 -1.92
N ASP A 33 7.92 -6.68 -1.25
CA ASP A 33 8.37 -6.57 0.13
C ASP A 33 7.49 -5.58 0.89
N ARG A 34 6.56 -6.14 1.67
CA ARG A 34 5.61 -5.36 2.47
C ARG A 34 6.32 -4.65 3.62
N ALA A 35 7.28 -5.28 4.28
CA ALA A 35 7.98 -4.69 5.42
C ALA A 35 8.78 -3.46 4.99
N LYS A 36 9.46 -3.50 3.85
CA LYS A 36 10.11 -2.32 3.28
C LYS A 36 9.14 -1.20 2.94
N LEU A 37 7.96 -1.53 2.38
CA LEU A 37 6.94 -0.51 2.08
C LEU A 37 6.44 0.18 3.35
N GLU A 38 6.18 -0.58 4.40
CA GLU A 38 5.75 -0.05 5.69
C GLU A 38 6.85 0.84 6.30
N ALA A 39 8.11 0.41 6.25
CA ALA A 39 9.25 1.22 6.68
C ALA A 39 9.40 2.52 5.86
N ALA A 40 9.19 2.46 4.54
CA ALA A 40 9.27 3.62 3.65
C ALA A 40 8.11 4.61 3.88
N ALA A 41 6.92 4.11 4.23
CA ALA A 41 5.78 4.95 4.60
C ALA A 41 5.96 5.61 5.99
N GLY A 42 6.79 5.03 6.85
CA GLY A 42 7.06 5.53 8.20
C GLY A 42 5.77 5.63 9.02
N GLU A 43 5.61 6.73 9.76
CA GLU A 43 4.46 6.92 10.65
C GLU A 43 3.13 7.21 9.94
N THR A 44 3.15 7.37 8.61
CA THR A 44 1.95 7.71 7.83
C THR A 44 1.05 6.51 7.55
N TYR A 45 1.56 5.30 7.74
CA TYR A 45 0.84 4.04 7.54
C TYR A 45 0.78 3.22 8.83
N GLY A 46 -0.32 2.50 9.07
CA GLY A 46 -0.51 1.58 10.19
C GLY A 46 -1.54 2.04 11.21
N LYS A 47 -1.57 3.33 11.59
CA LYS A 47 -2.54 3.85 12.59
C LYS A 47 -3.98 3.76 12.11
N ALA A 48 -4.23 4.15 10.85
CA ALA A 48 -5.56 4.09 10.27
C ALA A 48 -6.02 2.63 10.08
N GLU A 49 -5.11 1.75 9.68
CA GLU A 49 -5.35 0.32 9.48
C GLU A 49 -5.64 -0.38 10.80
N ALA A 50 -4.90 -0.05 11.86
CA ALA A 50 -5.15 -0.58 13.20
C ALA A 50 -6.52 -0.15 13.74
N GLU A 51 -6.90 1.11 13.53
CA GLU A 51 -8.21 1.60 13.94
C GLU A 51 -9.34 0.99 13.10
N TYR A 52 -9.11 0.80 11.80
CA TYR A 52 -10.03 0.07 10.94
C TYR A 52 -10.21 -1.38 11.41
N GLU A 53 -9.14 -2.11 11.71
CA GLU A 53 -9.25 -3.49 12.20
C GLU A 53 -9.94 -3.55 13.57
N ARG A 54 -9.69 -2.57 14.46
CA ARG A 54 -10.35 -2.47 15.76
C ARG A 54 -11.86 -2.22 15.64
N LEU A 55 -12.26 -1.33 14.74
CA LEU A 55 -13.65 -0.87 14.60
C LEU A 55 -14.49 -1.74 13.65
N ILE A 56 -13.91 -2.18 12.55
CA ILE A 56 -14.61 -2.81 11.42
C ILE A 56 -14.25 -4.29 11.30
N GLY A 57 -13.03 -4.67 11.65
CA GLY A 57 -12.51 -6.05 11.56
C GLY A 57 -13.47 -7.12 12.11
N PRO A 58 -14.10 -6.96 13.29
CA PRO A 58 -15.03 -7.95 13.85
C PRO A 58 -16.28 -8.20 13.00
N TYR A 59 -16.65 -7.28 12.12
CA TYR A 59 -17.84 -7.37 11.27
C TYR A 59 -17.54 -7.88 9.87
N ARG A 60 -16.27 -8.13 9.52
CA ARG A 60 -15.94 -8.74 8.23
C ARG A 60 -16.45 -10.19 8.23
N SER A 61 -17.39 -10.51 7.35
CA SER A 61 -17.68 -11.91 7.08
C SER A 61 -16.45 -12.53 6.44
N VAL A 62 -15.86 -13.52 7.10
CA VAL A 62 -14.85 -14.35 6.46
C VAL A 62 -15.58 -15.13 5.38
N ALA A 63 -15.30 -14.85 4.11
CA ALA A 63 -15.81 -15.69 3.01
C ALA A 63 -15.36 -17.14 3.30
N PRO A 64 -16.25 -18.14 3.22
CA PRO A 64 -15.86 -19.52 3.45
C PRO A 64 -14.75 -19.89 2.46
N ALA A 65 -13.71 -20.54 3.01
CA ALA A 65 -12.51 -20.98 2.31
C ALA A 65 -12.82 -21.96 1.17
#